data_AF-A0A259MF70-F1
#
_entry.id   AF-A0A259MF70-F1
#
_cell.length_a   1.000
_cell.length_b   1.000
_cell.length_c   1.000
_cell.angle_alpha   90.00
_cell.angle_beta   90.00
_cell.angle_gamma   90.00
#
_symmetry.space_group_name_H-M   'P 1'
#
loop_
_entity.id
_entity.type
_entity.pdbx_description
1 polymer ?
#
loop_
_entity_poly.entity_id
_entity_poly.type
_entity_poly.pdbx_seq_one_letter_code
_entity_poly.pdbx_strand_id
1 'polypeptide(L)'
;MTLLARVSAGLILWAFGFSLLYALQGAGCAYGWQEIQLFGAALLRWFLVVTWLLLVAAGLALLRLTRSASSDFERRVTLATVLAGAGAMLVTGSPVALTSACA
;
A
#
# COMPACT_ATOMS: atom_id res chain seq x y z
N MET A 1 25.28 0.66 1.04
CA MET A 1 24.01 0.77 0.27
C MET A 1 22.83 0.07 0.96
N THR A 2 23.04 -1.09 1.59
CA THR A 2 21.96 -1.90 2.21
C THR A 2 21.24 -1.23 3.38
N LEU A 3 21.93 -0.41 4.19
CA LEU A 3 21.32 0.25 5.35
C LEU A 3 20.31 1.33 4.95
N LEU A 4 20.66 2.19 3.97
CA LEU A 4 19.75 3.19 3.39
C LEU A 4 18.51 2.52 2.77
N ALA A 5 18.72 1.44 2.01
CA ALA A 5 17.61 0.71 1.40
C ALA A 5 16.64 0.14 2.45
N ARG A 6 17.15 -0.40 3.56
CA ARG A 6 16.33 -0.92 4.67
C ARG A 6 15.54 0.17 5.36
N VAL A 7 16.21 1.25 5.75
CA VAL A 7 15.59 2.36 6.48
C VAL A 7 14.49 3.04 5.64
N SER A 8 14.70 3.16 4.34
CA SER A 8 13.74 3.78 3.42
C SER A 8 12.66 2.82 2.92
N ALA A 9 12.76 1.51 3.17
CA ALA A 9 11.89 0.49 2.57
C ALA A 9 10.41 0.73 2.85
N GLY A 10 10.06 1.12 4.08
CA GLY A 10 8.67 1.42 4.45
C GLY A 10 8.08 2.60 3.67
N LEU A 11 8.85 3.67 3.47
CA LEU A 11 8.42 4.84 2.71
C LEU A 11 8.37 4.57 1.21
N ILE A 12 9.31 3.79 0.69
CA ILE A 12 9.32 3.37 -0.72
C ILE A 12 8.10 2.50 -1.02
N LEU A 13 7.78 1.54 -0.15
CA LEU A 13 6.59 0.69 -0.30
C LEU A 13 5.31 1.54 -0.29
N TRP A 14 5.22 2.52 0.62
CA TRP A 14 4.09 3.43 0.66
C TRP A 14 3.97 4.26 -0.63
N ALA A 15 5.06 4.88 -1.08
CA ALA A 15 5.07 5.69 -2.30
C ALA A 15 4.68 4.87 -3.54
N PHE A 16 5.25 3.68 -3.68
CA PHE A 16 4.91 2.73 -4.74
C PHE A 16 3.42 2.35 -4.69
N GLY A 17 2.92 1.97 -3.51
CA GLY A 17 1.53 1.56 -3.36
C GLY A 17 0.54 2.69 -3.60
N PHE A 18 0.86 3.92 -3.19
CA PHE A 18 0.07 5.10 -3.50
C PHE A 18 -0.03 5.32 -5.01
N SER A 19 1.10 5.33 -5.71
CA SER A 19 1.14 5.48 -7.16
C SER A 19 0.39 4.36 -7.87
N LEU A 20 0.55 3.12 -7.42
CA LEU A 20 -0.09 1.95 -8.02
C LEU A 20 -1.62 2.01 -7.86
N LEU A 21 -2.12 2.32 -6.66
CA LEU A 21 -3.55 2.42 -6.39
C LEU A 21 -4.21 3.52 -7.24
N TYR A 22 -3.60 4.70 -7.33
CA TYR A 22 -4.11 5.79 -8.15
C TYR A 22 -4.04 5.49 -9.65
N ALA A 23 -2.99 4.83 -10.11
CA ALA A 23 -2.88 4.40 -11.51
C ALA A 23 -3.98 3.37 -11.86
N LEU A 24 -4.21 2.38 -10.98
CA LEU A 24 -5.29 1.40 -11.14
C LEU A 24 -6.67 2.05 -11.11
N GLN A 25 -6.87 3.03 -10.22
CA GLN A 25 -8.12 3.77 -10.15
C GLN A 25 -8.38 4.53 -11.46
N GLY A 26 -7.41 5.31 -11.94
CA GLY A 26 -7.54 6.08 -13.18
C GLY A 26 -7.75 5.19 -14.41
N ALA A 27 -6.96 4.11 -14.53
CA ALA A 27 -7.13 3.13 -15.60
C ALA A 27 -8.50 2.44 -15.52
N GLY A 28 -8.90 1.99 -14.33
CA GLY A 28 -10.19 1.35 -14.11
C GLY A 28 -11.38 2.23 -14.48
N CYS A 29 -11.31 3.53 -14.15
CA CYS A 29 -12.32 4.50 -14.56
C CYS A 29 -12.36 4.69 -16.09
N ALA A 30 -11.20 4.81 -16.74
CA ALA A 30 -11.10 4.97 -18.18
C ALA A 30 -11.59 3.74 -18.96
N TYR A 31 -11.40 2.53 -18.42
CA TYR A 31 -11.82 1.26 -19.03
C TYR A 31 -13.21 0.79 -18.60
N GLY A 32 -13.94 1.54 -17.77
CA GLY A 32 -15.31 1.17 -17.39
C GLY A 32 -15.42 0.08 -16.31
N TRP A 33 -14.36 -0.24 -15.58
CA TRP A 33 -14.36 -1.34 -14.60
C TRP A 33 -15.28 -1.10 -13.40
N GLN A 34 -15.74 0.14 -13.20
CA GLN A 34 -16.79 0.48 -12.24
C GLN A 34 -18.17 -0.07 -12.62
N GLU A 35 -18.42 -0.33 -13.91
CA GLU A 35 -19.73 -0.80 -14.40
C GLU A 35 -19.86 -2.33 -14.34
N ILE A 36 -18.72 -3.04 -14.33
CA ILE A 36 -18.68 -4.49 -14.26
C ILE A 36 -18.91 -4.92 -12.82
N GLN A 37 -20.09 -5.47 -12.53
CA GLN A 37 -20.43 -6.02 -11.21
C GLN A 37 -19.90 -7.45 -11.05
N LEU A 38 -19.18 -7.69 -9.97
CA LEU A 38 -18.62 -9.01 -9.62
C LEU A 38 -18.87 -9.27 -8.12
N PHE A 39 -19.56 -10.36 -7.77
CA PHE A 39 -19.86 -10.73 -6.37
C PHE A 39 -20.45 -9.59 -5.51
N GLY A 40 -21.33 -8.76 -6.10
CA GLY A 40 -22.01 -7.66 -5.39
C GLY A 40 -21.18 -6.37 -5.21
N ALA A 41 -20.02 -6.27 -5.85
CA ALA A 41 -19.22 -5.06 -5.90
C ALA A 41 -18.63 -4.83 -7.31
N ALA A 42 -18.29 -3.59 -7.64
CA ALA A 42 -17.63 -3.29 -8.91
C ALA A 42 -16.25 -3.98 -9.02
N LEU A 43 -15.90 -4.44 -10.22
CA LEU A 43 -14.61 -5.07 -10.52
C LEU A 43 -13.44 -4.16 -10.11
N LEU A 44 -13.56 -2.86 -10.36
CA LEU A 44 -12.58 -1.86 -9.92
C LEU A 44 -12.33 -1.91 -8.41
N ARG A 45 -13.40 -2.05 -7.62
CA ARG A 45 -13.31 -2.11 -6.16
C ARG A 45 -12.56 -3.36 -5.71
N TRP A 46 -12.78 -4.50 -6.37
CA TRP A 46 -12.02 -5.72 -6.10
C TRP A 46 -10.52 -5.53 -6.36
N PHE A 47 -10.15 -4.98 -7.51
CA PHE A 47 -8.74 -4.73 -7.85
C PHE A 47 -8.07 -3.82 -6.82
N LEU A 48 -8.74 -2.73 -6.43
CA LEU A 48 -8.18 -1.80 -5.47
C LEU A 48 -8.05 -2.42 -4.07
N VAL A 49 -9.06 -3.15 -3.59
CA VAL A 49 -9.01 -3.84 -2.29
C VAL A 49 -7.94 -4.92 -2.26
N VAL A 50 -7.85 -5.77 -3.28
CA VAL A 50 -6.83 -6.82 -3.38
C VAL A 50 -5.43 -6.20 -3.40
N THR A 51 -5.23 -5.16 -4.21
CA THR A 51 -3.94 -4.45 -4.27
C THR A 51 -3.57 -3.86 -2.92
N TRP A 52 -4.52 -3.22 -2.23
CA TRP A 52 -4.30 -2.66 -0.90
C TRP A 52 -3.93 -3.74 0.13
N LEU A 53 -4.63 -4.87 0.16
CA LEU A 53 -4.31 -5.98 1.06
C LEU A 53 -2.91 -6.56 0.80
N LEU A 54 -2.52 -6.69 -0.47
CA LEU A 54 -1.17 -7.13 -0.84
C LEU A 54 -0.09 -6.15 -0.35
N LEU A 55 -0.35 -4.85 -0.45
CA LEU A 55 0.58 -3.82 0.04
C LEU A 55 0.69 -3.82 1.56
N VAL A 56 -0.43 -4.02 2.28
CA VAL A 56 -0.41 -4.22 3.74
C VAL A 56 0.38 -5.47 4.11
N ALA A 57 0.16 -6.59 3.41
CA ALA A 57 0.91 -7.82 3.62
C ALA A 57 2.42 -7.63 3.37
N ALA A 58 2.81 -6.86 2.34
CA ALA A 58 4.19 -6.50 2.08
C ALA A 58 4.78 -5.64 3.21
N GLY A 59 4.02 -4.70 3.77
CA GLY A 59 4.43 -3.91 4.95
C GLY A 59 4.66 -4.78 6.18
N LEU A 60 3.78 -5.75 6.44
CA LEU A 60 3.94 -6.74 7.52
C LEU A 60 5.16 -7.64 7.29
N ALA A 61 5.44 -8.03 6.05
CA ALA A 61 6.65 -8.78 5.71
C ALA A 61 7.91 -7.96 6.00
N LEU A 62 7.93 -6.67 5.63
CA LEU A 62 9.04 -5.76 5.95
C LEU A 62 9.27 -5.66 7.47
N LEU A 63 8.21 -5.61 8.30
CA LEU A 63 8.34 -5.64 9.77
C LEU A 63 9.00 -6.92 10.30
N ARG A 64 8.81 -8.06 9.62
CA ARG A 64 9.48 -9.31 10.02
C ARG A 64 10.97 -9.27 9.67
N LEU A 65 11.32 -8.68 8.53
CA LEU A 65 12.71 -8.55 8.10
C LEU A 65 13.51 -7.58 8.98
N THR A 66 12.89 -6.51 9.47
CA THR A 66 13.55 -5.53 10.36
C THR A 66 13.87 -6.09 11.74
N ARG A 67 13.18 -7.14 12.17
CA ARG A 67 13.46 -7.86 13.42
C ARG A 67 14.83 -8.55 13.44
N SER A 68 15.45 -8.75 12.27
CA SER A 68 16.80 -9.33 12.12
C SER A 68 17.93 -8.28 12.12
N ALA A 69 17.63 -6.99 12.32
CA ALA A 69 18.64 -5.94 12.34
C ALA A 69 19.53 -6.05 13.61
N SER A 70 20.84 -5.89 13.44
CA SER A 70 21.84 -6.09 14.50
C SER A 70 22.04 -4.88 15.42
N SER A 71 21.63 -3.68 14.98
CA SER A 71 21.82 -2.41 15.69
C SER A 71 20.48 -1.86 16.19
N ASP A 72 20.44 -1.42 17.45
CA ASP A 72 19.25 -0.78 18.06
C ASP A 72 18.83 0.51 17.34
N PHE A 73 19.77 1.25 16.77
CA PHE A 73 19.47 2.45 16.00
C PHE A 73 18.82 2.11 14.66
N GLU A 74 19.41 1.18 13.88
CA GLU A 74 18.86 0.74 12.59
C GLU A 74 17.44 0.15 12.78
N ARG A 75 17.24 -0.61 13.85
CA ARG A 75 15.94 -1.19 14.21
C ARG A 75 14.91 -0.11 14.52
N ARG A 76 15.22 0.89 15.36
CA ARG A 76 14.27 1.96 15.72
C ARG A 76 13.88 2.81 14.52
N VAL A 77 14.86 3.25 13.72
CA VAL A 77 14.59 4.10 12.56
C VAL A 77 13.78 3.35 11.51
N THR A 78 14.12 2.09 11.24
CA THR A 78 13.37 1.29 10.26
C THR A 78 11.96 0.96 10.75
N LEU A 79 11.79 0.73 12.05
CA LEU A 79 10.45 0.50 12.62
C LEU A 79 9.60 1.78 12.54
N ALA A 80 10.18 2.96 12.76
CA ALA A 80 9.50 4.23 12.60
C ALA A 80 9.05 4.48 11.14
N THR A 81 9.91 4.24 10.15
CA THR A 81 9.55 4.42 8.73
C THR A 81 8.54 3.39 8.25
N VAL A 82 8.60 2.15 8.73
CA VAL A 82 7.59 1.13 8.40
C VAL A 82 6.25 1.44 9.05
N LEU A 83 6.22 1.91 10.31
CA LEU A 83 4.98 2.36 10.95
C LEU A 83 4.39 3.58 10.26
N ALA A 84 5.22 4.57 9.90
CA ALA A 84 4.78 5.75 9.16
C ALA A 84 4.21 5.35 7.79
N GLY A 85 4.91 4.48 7.04
CA GLY A 85 4.45 3.97 5.75
C GLY A 85 3.15 3.18 5.87
N ALA A 86 3.02 2.30 6.87
CA ALA A 86 1.80 1.53 7.12
C ALA A 86 0.62 2.43 7.51
N GLY A 87 0.84 3.39 8.42
CA GLY A 87 -0.18 4.34 8.83
C GLY A 87 -0.66 5.18 7.65
N ALA A 88 0.27 5.72 6.86
CA ALA A 88 -0.06 6.48 5.66
C ALA A 88 -0.80 5.61 4.64
N MET A 89 -0.47 4.32 4.52
CA MET A 89 -1.12 3.36 3.62
C MET A 89 -2.55 2.98 4.02
N LEU A 90 -2.83 2.93 5.33
CA LEU A 90 -4.20 2.77 5.83
C LEU A 90 -5.04 4.00 5.50
N VAL A 91 -4.47 5.20 5.66
CA VAL A 91 -5.16 6.45 5.34
C VAL A 91 -5.42 6.56 3.84
N THR A 92 -4.44 6.30 2.98
CA THR A 92 -4.64 6.35 1.52
C THR A 92 -5.48 5.21 0.96
N GLY A 93 -5.60 4.09 1.65
CA GLY A 93 -6.53 3.01 1.30
C GLY A 93 -7.98 3.28 1.71
N SER A 94 -8.24 4.25 2.58
CA SER A 94 -9.60 4.53 3.05
C SER A 94 -10.57 5.07 1.98
N PRO A 95 -10.17 5.97 1.05
CA PRO A 95 -11.07 6.45 0.00
C PRO A 95 -11.44 5.34 -0.99
N VAL A 96 -10.47 4.45 -1.29
CA VAL A 96 -10.66 3.27 -2.14
C VAL A 96 -11.86 2.40 -1.67
N ALA A 97 -12.07 2.30 -0.36
CA ALA A 97 -13.17 1.53 0.21
C ALA A 97 -14.46 2.33 0.40
N LEU A 98 -14.44 3.66 0.38
CA LEU A 98 -15.56 4.48 0.84
C LEU A 98 -16.19 5.34 -0.26
N THR A 99 -15.47 5.68 -1.32
CA THR A 99 -15.98 6.61 -2.35
C THR A 99 -16.24 5.90 -3.69
N SER A 100 -17.26 6.38 -4.40
CA SER A 100 -17.44 6.12 -5.83
C SER A 100 -16.20 6.69 -6.55
N ALA A 101 -15.32 5.80 -6.99
CA ALA A 101 -13.96 6.12 -7.41
C ALA A 101 -13.86 6.90 -8.73
N CYS A 102 -14.96 6.99 -9.48
CA CYS A 102 -15.05 7.64 -10.78
C CYS A 102 -16.16 8.69 -10.69
N ALA A 103 -15.78 9.96 -10.74
CA ALA A 103 -16.68 11.11 -10.84
C ALA A 103 -16.51 11.75 -12.22
#